data_AF-H6QPJ1-F1
#
_entry.id   AF-H6QPJ1-F1
#
_cell.length_a   1.000
_cell.length_b   1.000
_cell.length_c   1.000
_cell.angle_alpha   90.00
_cell.angle_beta   90.00
_cell.angle_gamma   90.00
#
_symmetry.space_group_name_H-M   'P 1'
#
loop_
_entity.id
_entity.type
_entity.pdbx_description
1 polymer ?
#
loop_
_entity_poly.entity_id
_entity_poly.type
_entity_poly.pdbx_seq_one_letter_code
_entity_poly.pdbx_strand_id
1 'polypeptide(L)'
;MEHRLLQSILETQAAVLATATNIQTVVTDTIHMLFDEDNENQEPPRQGGSRPGRRPNLPRGFEEGYQRLYKDYLSPQPIYGLYPVQKITSALHMLAYGGAADLNDEYIRIAKSTSLQALNEFCSSVIELYKPQDLRSIIST
;
A
#
# COMPACT_ATOMS: atom_id res chain seq x y z
N MET A 1 4.65 -71.73 -10.18
CA MET A 1 4.03 -70.55 -10.81
C MET A 1 3.88 -69.41 -9.81
N GLU A 2 3.31 -69.71 -8.63
CA GLU A 2 3.15 -68.81 -7.47
C GLU A 2 4.36 -67.91 -7.11
N HIS A 3 5.58 -68.46 -7.04
CA HIS A 3 6.75 -67.69 -6.60
C HIS A 3 7.15 -66.55 -7.55
N ARG A 4 6.97 -66.73 -8.87
CA ARG A 4 7.26 -65.68 -9.85
C ARG A 4 6.22 -64.57 -9.80
N LEU A 5 4.95 -64.92 -9.52
CA LEU A 5 3.89 -63.94 -9.32
C LEU A 5 4.13 -63.10 -8.08
N LEU A 6 4.44 -63.73 -6.93
CA LEU A 6 4.77 -63.00 -5.70
C LEU A 6 5.98 -62.08 -5.88
N GLN A 7 7.03 -62.53 -6.56
CA GLN A 7 8.19 -61.70 -6.85
C GLN A 7 7.83 -60.50 -7.74
N SER A 8 7.03 -60.71 -8.80
CA SER A 8 6.57 -59.61 -9.66
C SER A 8 5.69 -58.59 -8.92
N ILE A 9 4.88 -59.04 -7.96
CA ILE A 9 4.05 -58.18 -7.12
C ILE A 9 4.93 -57.36 -6.16
N LEU A 10 5.91 -57.98 -5.52
CA LEU A 10 6.83 -57.28 -4.61
C LEU A 10 7.69 -56.26 -5.36
N GLU A 11 8.19 -56.60 -6.55
CA GLU A 11 8.97 -55.68 -7.39
C GLU A 11 8.13 -54.48 -7.88
N THR A 12 6.88 -54.72 -8.30
CA THR A 12 5.96 -53.64 -8.69
C THR A 12 5.56 -52.79 -7.50
N GLN A 13 5.31 -53.38 -6.33
CA GLN A 13 5.04 -52.63 -5.10
C GLN A 13 6.25 -51.79 -4.65
N ALA A 14 7.47 -52.32 -4.76
CA ALA A 14 8.68 -51.58 -4.45
C ALA A 14 8.89 -50.39 -5.40
N ALA A 15 8.62 -50.56 -6.71
CA ALA A 15 8.69 -49.49 -7.68
C ALA A 15 7.64 -48.39 -7.43
N VAL A 16 6.40 -48.78 -7.09
CA VAL A 16 5.31 -47.84 -6.75
C VAL A 16 5.62 -47.06 -5.47
N LEU A 17 6.20 -47.73 -4.46
CA LEU A 17 6.63 -47.06 -3.23
C LEU A 17 7.79 -46.10 -3.51
N ALA A 18 8.76 -46.47 -4.36
CA ALA A 18 9.88 -45.62 -4.72
C ALA A 18 9.45 -44.36 -5.50
N THR A 19 8.47 -44.46 -6.40
CA THR A 19 7.92 -43.29 -7.09
C THR A 19 7.12 -42.41 -6.14
N ALA A 20 6.36 -43.00 -5.21
CA ALA A 20 5.64 -42.26 -4.18
C ALA A 20 6.59 -41.49 -3.25
N THR A 21 7.72 -42.09 -2.83
CA THR A 21 8.72 -41.38 -2.03
C THR A 21 9.36 -40.23 -2.80
N ASN A 22 9.66 -40.41 -4.09
CA ASN A 22 10.23 -39.33 -4.92
C ASN A 22 9.24 -38.18 -5.13
N ILE A 23 7.94 -38.49 -5.30
CA ILE A 23 6.89 -37.48 -5.38
C ILE A 23 6.77 -36.74 -4.05
N GLN A 24 6.78 -37.48 -2.93
CA GLN A 24 6.74 -36.87 -1.61
C GLN A 24 7.94 -35.97 -1.35
N THR A 25 9.17 -36.38 -1.73
CA THR A 25 10.36 -35.53 -1.55
C THR A 25 10.27 -34.25 -2.40
N VAL A 26 9.83 -34.35 -3.65
CA VAL A 26 9.65 -33.16 -4.51
C VAL A 26 8.57 -32.23 -3.94
N VAL A 27 7.48 -32.79 -3.43
CA VAL A 27 6.40 -32.03 -2.78
C VAL A 27 6.90 -31.38 -1.49
N THR A 28 7.68 -32.07 -0.66
CA THR A 28 8.26 -31.46 0.55
C THR A 28 9.29 -30.39 0.23
N ASP A 29 10.10 -30.56 -0.81
CA ASP A 29 11.09 -29.57 -1.26
C ASP A 29 10.41 -28.31 -1.82
N THR A 30 9.31 -28.49 -2.57
CA THR A 30 8.48 -27.36 -3.05
C THR A 30 7.73 -26.68 -1.92
N ILE A 31 7.26 -27.42 -0.91
CA ILE A 31 6.71 -26.85 0.32
C ILE A 31 7.79 -26.05 1.04
N HIS A 32 9.01 -26.53 1.18
CA HIS A 32 10.10 -25.75 1.78
C HIS A 32 10.40 -24.47 1.00
N MET A 33 10.41 -24.49 -0.34
CA MET A 33 10.62 -23.28 -1.14
C MET A 33 9.44 -22.28 -1.08
N LEU A 34 8.20 -22.77 -0.96
CA LEU A 34 7.00 -21.91 -0.90
C LEU A 34 6.72 -21.39 0.51
N PHE A 35 7.13 -22.15 1.52
CA PHE A 35 7.02 -21.84 2.95
C PHE A 35 8.41 -21.62 3.56
N ASP A 36 9.36 -21.08 2.79
CA ASP A 36 10.36 -20.16 3.34
C ASP A 36 9.60 -18.92 3.83
N GLU A 37 8.74 -19.11 4.83
CA GLU A 37 8.35 -18.09 5.77
C GLU A 37 9.67 -17.54 6.29
N ASP A 38 9.88 -16.23 6.14
CA ASP A 38 11.02 -15.48 6.65
C ASP A 38 11.44 -16.04 8.02
N ASN A 39 12.38 -16.98 7.99
CA ASN A 39 12.78 -17.74 9.16
C ASN A 39 13.30 -16.72 10.15
N GLU A 40 12.83 -16.80 11.40
CA GLU A 40 13.10 -15.94 12.55
C GLU A 40 14.60 -15.82 12.93
N ASN A 41 15.50 -16.27 12.05
CA ASN A 41 16.95 -16.17 12.07
C ASN A 41 17.53 -15.25 10.99
N GLN A 42 16.80 -14.23 10.51
CA GLN A 42 17.52 -13.01 10.10
C GLN A 42 18.23 -12.52 11.37
N GLU A 43 19.57 -12.58 11.42
CA GLU A 43 20.29 -11.85 12.46
C GLU A 43 19.66 -10.45 12.52
N PRO A 44 19.20 -9.99 13.71
CA PRO A 44 18.54 -8.70 13.80
C PRO A 44 19.46 -7.70 13.10
N PRO A 45 18.91 -6.81 12.25
CA PRO A 45 19.73 -5.91 11.44
C PRO A 45 20.75 -5.30 12.37
N ARG A 46 22.06 -5.52 12.09
CA ARG A 46 23.14 -5.12 13.00
C ARG A 46 22.85 -3.70 13.43
N GLN A 47 22.38 -3.52 14.68
CA GLN A 47 21.95 -2.23 15.18
C GLN A 47 23.21 -1.41 15.39
N GLY A 48 23.68 -0.83 14.29
CA GLY A 48 24.77 0.11 14.27
C GLY A 48 24.26 1.36 14.95
N GLY A 49 24.55 1.48 16.24
CA GLY A 49 24.50 2.78 16.90
C GLY A 49 25.36 3.78 16.13
N SER A 50 25.14 5.07 16.38
CA SER A 50 26.08 6.09 15.88
C SER A 50 27.50 5.69 16.30
N ARG A 51 28.44 5.70 15.35
CA ARG A 51 29.86 5.36 15.57
C ARG A 51 30.38 6.06 16.84
N PRO A 52 31.26 5.42 17.63
CA PRO A 52 31.85 6.02 18.82
C PRO A 52 32.44 7.39 18.48
N GLY A 53 32.09 8.43 19.24
CA GLY A 53 32.56 9.82 19.02
C GLY A 53 31.50 10.80 18.51
N ARG A 54 30.26 10.37 18.24
CA ARG A 54 29.15 11.30 17.97
C ARG A 54 28.64 11.93 19.27
N ARG A 55 28.21 13.20 19.21
CA ARG A 55 27.56 13.89 20.34
C ARG A 55 26.34 13.08 20.83
N PRO A 56 26.05 13.07 22.14
CA PRO A 56 24.88 12.36 22.68
C PRO A 56 23.60 12.79 21.96
N ASN A 57 22.67 11.85 21.80
CA ASN A 57 21.37 12.16 21.20
C ASN A 57 20.68 13.23 22.04
N LEU A 58 20.50 14.42 21.47
CA LEU A 58 19.71 15.47 22.09
C LEU A 58 18.27 14.94 22.27
N PRO A 59 17.64 15.08 23.45
CA PRO A 59 16.27 14.69 23.64
C PRO A 59 15.39 15.51 22.69
N ARG A 60 14.86 14.86 21.66
CA ARG A 60 13.99 15.49 20.64
C ARG A 60 12.51 15.45 21.03
N GLY A 61 12.22 15.18 22.31
CA GLY A 61 10.86 15.11 22.86
C GLY A 61 9.94 14.24 22.02
N PHE A 62 10.19 12.92 21.98
CA PHE A 62 9.43 11.99 21.13
C PHE A 62 7.91 12.14 21.31
N GLU A 63 7.48 12.15 22.58
CA GLU A 63 6.08 12.35 22.98
C GLU A 63 5.53 13.70 22.49
N GLU A 64 6.30 14.79 22.65
CA GLU A 64 5.90 16.12 22.20
C GLU A 64 5.83 16.23 20.68
N GLY A 65 6.70 15.51 19.96
CA GLY A 65 6.67 15.40 18.52
C GLY A 65 5.44 14.65 18.03
N TYR A 66 5.12 13.53 18.69
CA TYR A 66 3.91 12.76 18.42
C TYR A 66 2.64 13.59 18.67
N GLN A 67 2.58 14.28 19.81
CA GLN A 67 1.45 15.15 20.14
C GLN A 67 1.30 16.32 19.16
N ARG A 68 2.40 16.91 18.70
CA ARG A 68 2.38 17.93 17.63
C ARG A 68 1.79 17.36 16.34
N LEU A 69 2.32 16.24 15.86
CA LEU A 69 1.84 15.60 14.63
C LEU A 69 0.36 15.22 14.71
N TYR A 70 -0.07 14.66 15.85
CA TYR A 70 -1.47 14.34 16.09
C TYR A 70 -2.35 15.60 16.08
N LYS A 71 -1.94 16.66 16.77
CA LYS A 71 -2.70 17.91 16.85
C LYS A 71 -2.80 18.64 15.51
N ASP A 72 -1.72 18.59 14.74
CA ASP A 72 -1.56 19.29 13.46
C ASP A 72 -2.39 18.66 12.34
N TYR A 73 -2.52 17.32 12.32
CA TYR A 73 -3.10 16.60 11.19
C TYR A 73 -4.25 15.64 11.55
N LEU A 74 -4.21 15.02 12.72
CA LEU A 74 -5.09 13.88 13.06
C LEU A 74 -6.15 14.23 14.12
N SER A 75 -6.10 15.42 14.70
CA SER A 75 -7.09 15.84 15.68
C SER A 75 -8.43 16.13 15.01
N PRO A 76 -9.57 16.06 15.74
CA PRO A 76 -10.88 16.38 15.18
C PRO A 76 -10.99 17.80 14.61
N GLN A 77 -10.11 18.70 15.05
CA GLN A 77 -9.96 20.06 14.54
C GLN A 77 -8.46 20.35 14.38
N PRO A 78 -7.85 19.91 13.25
CA PRO A 78 -6.42 20.02 13.05
C PRO A 78 -5.98 21.48 13.00
N ILE A 79 -4.81 21.80 13.58
CA ILE A 79 -4.23 23.16 13.50
C ILE A 79 -4.04 23.57 12.04
N TYR A 80 -3.66 22.60 11.20
CA TYR A 80 -3.59 22.76 9.77
C TYR A 80 -4.76 22.01 9.13
N GLY A 81 -5.88 22.70 8.93
CA GLY A 81 -6.93 22.19 8.05
C GLY A 81 -6.42 22.00 6.62
N LEU A 82 -7.08 21.17 5.81
CA LEU A 82 -6.79 21.09 4.37
C LEU A 82 -6.90 22.49 3.76
N TYR A 83 -5.78 23.02 3.29
CA TYR A 83 -5.76 24.35 2.68
C TYR A 83 -6.60 24.31 1.38
N PRO A 84 -7.35 25.38 1.05
CA PRO A 84 -8.04 25.49 -0.23
C PRO A 84 -7.13 25.19 -1.43
N VAL A 85 -5.86 25.59 -1.31
CA VAL A 85 -4.81 25.28 -2.31
C VAL A 85 -4.61 23.77 -2.45
N GLN A 86 -4.52 22.98 -1.39
CA GLN A 86 -4.36 21.52 -1.49
C GLN A 86 -5.55 20.86 -2.20
N LYS A 87 -6.77 21.30 -1.91
CA LYS A 87 -7.99 20.81 -2.58
C LYS A 87 -7.97 21.13 -4.08
N ILE A 88 -7.62 22.37 -4.43
CA ILE A 88 -7.52 22.82 -5.82
C ILE A 88 -6.38 22.09 -6.55
N THR A 89 -5.19 21.97 -5.93
CA THR A 89 -4.05 21.24 -6.48
C THR A 89 -4.40 19.77 -6.70
N SER A 90 -5.11 19.13 -5.77
CA SER A 90 -5.60 17.74 -5.92
C SER A 90 -6.51 17.60 -7.13
N ALA A 91 -7.50 18.48 -7.28
CA ALA A 91 -8.42 18.48 -8.42
C ALA A 91 -7.70 18.70 -9.75
N LEU A 92 -6.82 19.70 -9.82
CA LEU A 92 -6.02 20.00 -11.02
C LEU A 92 -5.08 18.85 -11.38
N HIS A 93 -4.45 18.20 -10.40
CA HIS A 93 -3.56 17.07 -10.62
C HIS A 93 -4.31 15.88 -11.24
N MET A 94 -5.49 15.55 -10.70
CA MET A 94 -6.35 14.50 -11.26
C MET A 94 -6.81 14.82 -12.69
N LEU A 95 -7.13 16.08 -12.99
CA LEU A 95 -7.57 16.51 -14.33
C LEU A 95 -6.43 16.56 -15.35
N ALA A 96 -5.24 17.02 -14.96
CA ALA A 96 -4.12 17.20 -15.88
C ALA A 96 -3.44 15.88 -16.24
N TYR A 97 -3.29 14.99 -15.26
CA TYR A 97 -2.53 13.74 -15.44
C TYR A 97 -3.39 12.48 -15.49
N GLY A 98 -4.70 12.58 -15.17
CA GLY A 98 -5.59 11.42 -15.10
C GLY A 98 -5.27 10.46 -13.94
N GLY A 99 -4.53 10.92 -12.94
CA GLY A 99 -4.12 10.11 -11.79
C GLY A 99 -5.30 9.72 -10.90
N ALA A 100 -5.21 8.53 -10.31
CA ALA A 100 -6.20 8.05 -9.36
C ALA A 100 -6.15 8.85 -8.04
N ALA A 101 -7.30 9.02 -7.41
CA ALA A 101 -7.46 9.88 -6.22
C ALA A 101 -6.66 9.41 -4.99
N ASP A 102 -6.31 8.13 -4.94
CA ASP A 102 -5.46 7.51 -3.94
C ASP A 102 -3.98 7.93 -4.06
N LEU A 103 -3.48 8.16 -5.28
CA LEU A 103 -2.12 8.66 -5.49
C LEU A 103 -1.89 10.05 -4.88
N ASN A 104 -2.95 10.86 -4.76
CA ASN A 104 -2.85 12.20 -4.16
C ASN A 104 -2.54 12.16 -2.66
N ASP A 105 -2.75 11.03 -1.97
CA ASP A 105 -2.36 10.88 -0.56
C ASP A 105 -0.83 10.87 -0.39
N GLU A 106 -0.08 10.38 -1.39
CA GLU A 106 1.38 10.35 -1.35
C GLU A 106 1.98 11.76 -1.54
N TYR A 107 1.48 12.51 -2.52
CA TYR A 107 2.06 13.80 -2.95
C TYR A 107 1.46 15.01 -2.24
N ILE A 108 0.12 15.06 -2.13
CA ILE A 108 -0.63 16.24 -1.66
C ILE A 108 -1.09 16.05 -0.21
N ARG A 109 -0.97 14.82 0.33
CA ARG A 109 -1.36 14.42 1.69
C ARG A 109 -2.85 14.68 1.93
N ILE A 110 -3.67 14.20 1.00
CA ILE A 110 -5.12 14.33 1.02
C ILE A 110 -5.76 12.95 0.80
N ALA A 111 -6.69 12.60 1.69
CA ALA A 111 -7.38 11.32 1.61
C ALA A 111 -8.19 11.21 0.32
N LYS A 112 -8.25 10.00 -0.24
CA LYS A 112 -8.97 9.68 -1.49
C LYS A 112 -10.39 10.27 -1.55
N SER A 113 -11.17 10.10 -0.49
CA SER A 113 -12.55 10.61 -0.41
C SER A 113 -12.60 12.13 -0.55
N THR A 114 -11.71 12.83 0.14
CA THR A 114 -11.62 14.29 0.10
C THR A 114 -11.07 14.80 -1.23
N SER A 115 -10.15 14.06 -1.88
CA SER A 115 -9.67 14.35 -3.23
C SER A 115 -10.81 14.29 -4.26
N LEU A 116 -11.66 13.26 -4.19
CA LEU A 116 -12.82 13.12 -5.07
C LEU A 116 -13.87 14.22 -4.82
N GLN A 117 -14.12 14.54 -3.54
CA GLN A 117 -15.01 15.63 -3.19
C GLN A 117 -14.48 16.97 -3.72
N ALA A 118 -13.20 17.27 -3.51
CA ALA A 118 -12.56 18.49 -4.01
C ALA A 118 -12.62 18.59 -5.55
N LEU A 119 -12.45 17.48 -6.27
CA LEU A 119 -12.60 17.43 -7.72
C LEU A 119 -14.03 17.79 -8.14
N ASN A 120 -15.04 17.20 -7.50
CA ASN A 120 -16.45 17.50 -7.80
C ASN A 120 -16.82 18.96 -7.52
N GLU A 121 -16.40 19.49 -6.37
CA GLU A 121 -16.62 20.89 -5.99
C GLU A 121 -15.93 21.84 -6.99
N PHE A 122 -14.69 21.53 -7.39
CA PHE A 122 -13.94 22.30 -8.37
C PHE A 122 -14.63 22.32 -9.75
N CYS A 123 -14.97 21.15 -10.30
CA CYS A 123 -15.66 21.05 -11.59
C CYS A 123 -17.02 21.76 -11.58
N SER A 124 -17.79 21.60 -10.51
CA SER A 124 -19.09 22.28 -10.36
C SER A 124 -18.92 23.80 -10.35
N SER A 125 -17.91 24.30 -9.64
CA SER A 125 -17.60 25.73 -9.57
C SER A 125 -17.16 26.28 -10.92
N VAL A 126 -16.35 25.55 -11.68
CA VAL A 126 -15.91 25.95 -13.03
C VAL A 126 -17.09 25.98 -14.00
N ILE A 127 -17.94 24.95 -13.98
CA ILE A 127 -19.16 24.92 -14.80
C ILE A 127 -20.05 26.10 -14.45
N GLU A 128 -20.24 26.40 -13.17
CA GLU A 128 -21.03 27.56 -12.74
C GLU A 128 -20.43 28.89 -13.17
N LEU A 129 -19.11 29.05 -13.11
CA LEU A 129 -18.42 30.28 -13.48
C LEU A 129 -18.52 30.57 -14.99
N TYR A 130 -18.43 29.53 -15.82
CA TYR A 130 -18.43 29.63 -17.28
C TYR A 130 -19.75 29.22 -17.93
N LYS A 131 -20.81 28.94 -17.14
CA LYS A 131 -22.13 28.68 -17.71
C LYS A 131 -22.54 29.91 -18.53
N PRO A 132 -23.06 29.73 -19.76
CA PRO A 132 -23.62 30.85 -20.49
C PRO A 132 -24.71 31.47 -19.62
N GLN A 133 -24.58 32.76 -19.29
CA GLN A 133 -25.74 33.53 -18.85
C GLN A 133 -26.71 33.47 -20.02
N ASP A 134 -27.88 32.90 -19.78
CA ASP A 134 -28.86 32.69 -20.84
C ASP A 134 -28.98 33.96 -21.70
N LEU A 135 -28.61 33.86 -22.98
CA LEU A 135 -28.77 34.94 -23.97
C LEU A 135 -30.22 35.46 -24.04
N ARG A 136 -31.17 34.76 -23.40
CA ARG A 136 -32.58 35.12 -23.26
C ARG A 136 -32.82 36.32 -22.35
N SER A 137 -31.94 36.66 -21.40
CA SER A 137 -32.18 37.84 -20.53
C SER A 137 -31.85 39.17 -21.24
N ILE A 138 -31.01 39.15 -22.27
CA ILE A 138 -30.51 40.35 -22.95
C ILE A 138 -31.49 40.86 -24.03
N ILE A 139 -32.41 40.03 -24.51
CA ILE A 139 -33.32 40.38 -25.62
C ILE A 139 -34.70 40.90 -25.10
N SER A 140 -34.91 40.96 -23.78
CA SER A 140 -36.22 41.29 -23.16
C SER A 140 -36.34 42.69 -22.50
N THR A 141 -35.43 43.64 -22.78
CA THR A 141 -35.52 45.03 -22.27
C THR A 141 -35.68 46.00 -23.42
#